data_AF-A0A319D6R7-F1
#
_entry.id   AF-A0A319D6R7-F1
#
_cell.length_a   1.000
_cell.length_b   1.000
_cell.length_c   1.000
_cell.angle_alpha   90.00
_cell.angle_beta   90.00
_cell.angle_gamma   90.00
#
_symmetry.space_group_name_H-M   'P 1'
#
loop_
_entity.id
_entity.type
_entity.pdbx_description
1 polymer ?
#
loop_
_entity_poly.entity_id
_entity_poly.type
_entity_poly.pdbx_seq_one_letter_code
_entity_poly.pdbx_strand_id
1 'polypeptide(L)'
;MLDFMDYIQLAFAEATNWNRDNSYSSLTATAQSLLDFSTPERLRVHLSSLSTPHFATSYTLGTVGLIDGSVSYLFSTVPLNHAASRSSLIPLRKLSPGYRQVQAPVALIQNFRVDSILDDLNHLPGSNDSDNNSTTTLRNHGRSQKATLFHATLHLPPPTTLNALFLRRISPTMQLSLAVCSTRGPPLSKSAPQASLLTQLSHNTGKYSNEYLFSTDNALFGWRGLWNFGPDPRATSTGTTTASTQPLSLLSAGAEAYYSPVSSLIGMSTGLRFSTLPAATDVPSSSSSNSSASSNSNTSNNPISTFPYTLTLTLTPLTGSLSTTYSLRASPNLAFSSRFGFNVYSWESEMVAGMELWRKSRRAAPADDHNDDDGLEWARRKMRGERHPPLPSPPPPVPKRDPLGQYHTVKKTTGEEDANESVLKIRVDQSWNVRLLWEGRVKELLVSAGVGLGPSSFASSLSSLSSLSAAGAQSSGGGSAGVGKSYWHGFGISVLYSS
;
A
#
# COMPACT_ATOMS: atom_id res chain seq x y z
N MET A 1 -9.40 -2.08 -0.68
CA MET A 1 -8.50 -2.63 0.35
C MET A 1 -7.58 -3.65 -0.31
N LEU A 2 -6.34 -3.79 0.14
CA LEU A 2 -5.40 -4.80 -0.34
C LEU A 2 -5.94 -6.21 -0.05
N ASP A 3 -5.67 -7.12 -0.97
CA ASP A 3 -5.91 -8.54 -0.75
C ASP A 3 -4.85 -9.12 0.20
N PHE A 4 -5.15 -10.28 0.79
CA PHE A 4 -4.27 -10.96 1.73
C PHE A 4 -2.90 -11.27 1.11
N MET A 5 -2.88 -11.70 -0.15
CA MET A 5 -1.64 -11.97 -0.90
C MET A 5 -0.72 -10.74 -0.93
N ASP A 6 -1.25 -9.59 -1.32
CA ASP A 6 -0.49 -8.35 -1.44
C ASP A 6 0.01 -7.86 -0.08
N TYR A 7 -0.82 -8.00 0.95
CA TYR A 7 -0.46 -7.67 2.32
C TYR A 7 0.71 -8.52 2.84
N ILE A 8 0.69 -9.84 2.59
CA ILE A 8 1.77 -10.74 3.00
C ILE A 8 3.06 -10.46 2.23
N GLN A 9 2.97 -10.19 0.92
CA GLN A 9 4.15 -9.81 0.14
C GLN A 9 4.77 -8.51 0.64
N LEU A 10 3.94 -7.54 1.02
CA LEU A 10 4.38 -6.30 1.66
C LEU A 10 5.08 -6.55 2.99
N ALA A 11 4.48 -7.37 3.85
CA ALA A 11 5.07 -7.74 5.13
C ALA A 11 6.40 -8.49 4.96
N PHE A 12 6.51 -9.36 3.96
CA PHE A 12 7.75 -10.07 3.64
C PHE A 12 8.82 -9.13 3.09
N ALA A 13 8.45 -8.17 2.24
CA ALA A 13 9.36 -7.14 1.75
C ALA A 13 9.88 -6.25 2.89
N GLU A 14 9.00 -5.85 3.82
CA GLU A 14 9.36 -5.09 5.03
C GLU A 14 10.29 -5.91 5.93
N ALA A 15 9.96 -7.18 6.22
CA ALA A 15 10.78 -8.05 7.05
C ALA A 15 12.17 -8.37 6.46
N THR A 16 12.30 -8.34 5.13
CA THR A 16 13.58 -8.55 4.43
C THR A 16 14.32 -7.24 4.11
N ASN A 17 13.79 -6.08 4.51
CA ASN A 17 14.29 -4.76 4.15
C ASN A 17 14.45 -4.57 2.63
N TRP A 18 13.53 -5.12 1.84
CA TRP A 18 13.51 -4.93 0.41
C TRP A 18 12.83 -3.61 0.05
N ASN A 19 13.60 -2.64 -0.48
CA ASN A 19 13.06 -1.35 -0.88
C ASN A 19 12.23 -1.46 -2.18
N ARG A 20 10.90 -1.59 -2.02
CA ARG A 20 9.93 -1.63 -3.13
C ARG A 20 9.81 -0.30 -3.91
N ASP A 21 10.14 0.85 -3.31
CA ASP A 21 10.04 2.16 -3.98
C ASP A 21 11.14 2.35 -5.03
N ASN A 22 12.18 1.52 -4.97
CA ASN A 22 13.26 1.46 -5.94
C ASN A 22 13.00 0.42 -7.03
N SER A 23 11.82 0.49 -7.65
CA SER A 23 11.45 -0.35 -8.80
C SER A 23 10.77 0.54 -9.84
N TYR A 24 10.97 0.23 -11.12
CA TYR A 24 10.24 0.91 -12.18
C TYR A 24 8.72 0.66 -12.08
N SER A 25 8.31 -0.52 -11.60
CA SER A 25 6.90 -0.85 -11.40
C SER A 25 6.20 0.05 -10.38
N SER A 26 6.96 0.61 -9.43
CA SER A 26 6.45 1.50 -8.39
C SER A 26 6.64 2.99 -8.70
N LEU A 27 7.04 3.33 -9.94
CA LEU A 27 7.27 4.72 -10.35
C LEU A 27 6.03 5.60 -10.12
N THR A 28 4.85 5.11 -10.52
CA THR A 28 3.54 5.80 -10.40
C THR A 28 2.66 5.23 -9.29
N ALA A 29 3.21 4.43 -8.36
CA ALA A 29 2.41 3.72 -7.36
C ALA A 29 1.60 4.67 -6.44
N THR A 30 2.16 5.83 -6.10
CA THR A 30 1.47 6.84 -5.26
C THR A 30 0.26 7.43 -5.97
N ALA A 31 0.42 7.74 -7.26
CA ALA A 31 -0.62 8.26 -8.12
C ALA A 31 -1.76 7.26 -8.26
N GLN A 32 -1.42 6.02 -8.63
CA GLN A 32 -2.37 4.92 -8.82
C GLN A 32 -3.13 4.60 -7.54
N SER A 33 -2.46 4.60 -6.38
CA SER A 33 -3.13 4.33 -5.10
C SER A 33 -4.18 5.40 -4.73
N LEU A 34 -3.95 6.65 -5.12
CA LEU A 34 -4.84 7.79 -4.83
C LEU A 34 -5.95 7.97 -5.88
N LEU A 35 -5.67 7.63 -7.14
CA LEU A 35 -6.55 7.90 -8.28
C LEU A 35 -7.29 6.66 -8.79
N ASP A 36 -6.68 5.49 -8.73
CA ASP A 36 -7.18 4.27 -9.39
C ASP A 36 -7.64 3.24 -8.35
N PHE A 37 -8.45 3.68 -7.38
CA PHE A 37 -9.09 2.79 -6.43
C PHE A 37 -10.33 2.13 -7.00
N SER A 38 -10.54 0.86 -6.67
CA SER A 38 -11.75 0.12 -7.01
C SER A 38 -12.85 0.40 -5.98
N THR A 39 -14.03 0.81 -6.46
CA THR A 39 -15.22 0.93 -5.62
C THR A 39 -16.03 -0.36 -5.69
N PRO A 40 -16.42 -0.97 -4.56
CA PRO A 40 -17.36 -2.09 -4.59
C PRO A 40 -18.67 -1.65 -5.25
N GLU A 41 -19.21 -2.49 -6.14
CA GLU A 41 -20.47 -2.24 -6.85
C GLU A 41 -21.67 -2.96 -6.24
N ARG A 42 -21.43 -3.89 -5.31
CA ARG A 42 -22.44 -4.75 -4.68
C ARG A 42 -22.09 -5.02 -3.23
N LEU A 43 -23.00 -5.64 -2.49
CA LEU A 43 -22.71 -6.18 -1.17
C LEU A 43 -21.87 -7.47 -1.30
N ARG A 44 -20.69 -7.48 -0.68
CA ARG A 44 -19.82 -8.65 -0.54
C ARG A 44 -19.37 -8.79 0.91
N VAL A 45 -19.33 -10.02 1.41
CA VAL A 45 -18.80 -10.33 2.74
C VAL A 45 -17.69 -11.36 2.58
N HIS A 46 -16.48 -11.01 2.97
CA HIS A 46 -15.33 -11.89 3.01
C HIS A 46 -15.10 -12.35 4.45
N LEU A 47 -15.18 -13.65 4.69
CA LEU A 47 -14.87 -14.28 5.97
C LEU A 47 -13.62 -15.12 5.78
N SER A 48 -12.60 -14.88 6.58
CA SER A 48 -11.35 -15.66 6.54
C SER A 48 -10.97 -16.16 7.94
N SER A 49 -10.43 -17.36 8.01
CA SER A 49 -10.00 -17.99 9.26
C SER A 49 -8.72 -18.77 9.04
N LEU A 50 -7.80 -18.68 10.00
CA LEU A 50 -6.63 -19.57 10.04
C LEU A 50 -7.05 -20.92 10.61
N SER A 51 -7.07 -21.95 9.76
CA SER A 51 -7.38 -23.33 10.20
C SER A 51 -6.16 -24.00 10.84
N THR A 52 -4.97 -23.68 10.35
CA THR A 52 -3.68 -24.04 10.98
C THR A 52 -2.71 -22.85 10.83
N PRO A 53 -1.54 -22.85 11.50
CA PRO A 53 -0.56 -21.77 11.33
C PRO A 53 -0.10 -21.54 9.87
N HIS A 54 -0.20 -22.58 9.02
CA HIS A 54 0.20 -22.53 7.62
C HIS A 54 -0.97 -22.56 6.64
N PHE A 55 -2.19 -22.89 7.08
CA PHE A 55 -3.36 -22.96 6.21
C PHE A 55 -4.46 -21.99 6.66
N ALA A 56 -4.93 -21.18 5.72
CA ALA A 56 -6.10 -20.32 5.91
C ALA A 56 -7.23 -20.75 4.96
N THR A 57 -8.46 -20.54 5.42
CA THR A 57 -9.68 -20.73 4.62
C THR A 57 -10.37 -19.38 4.49
N SER A 58 -10.91 -19.09 3.31
CA SER A 58 -11.65 -17.85 3.04
C SER A 58 -12.95 -18.18 2.31
N TYR A 59 -14.01 -17.46 2.63
CA TYR A 59 -15.34 -17.57 2.04
C TYR A 59 -15.81 -16.16 1.66
N THR A 60 -16.21 -16.00 0.41
CA THR A 60 -16.77 -14.77 -0.13
C THR A 60 -18.24 -14.98 -0.45
N LEU A 61 -19.10 -14.26 0.27
CA LEU A 61 -20.54 -14.24 0.07
C LEU A 61 -20.92 -12.97 -0.68
N GLY A 62 -21.42 -13.11 -1.90
CA GLY A 62 -21.94 -12.00 -2.71
C GLY A 62 -23.45 -12.07 -2.87
N THR A 63 -24.07 -10.95 -3.26
CA THR A 63 -25.51 -10.92 -3.62
C THR A 63 -25.84 -11.70 -4.88
N VAL A 64 -24.86 -11.97 -5.75
CA VAL A 64 -25.04 -12.72 -7.00
C VAL A 64 -24.66 -14.17 -6.76
N GLY A 65 -25.56 -14.91 -6.13
CA GLY A 65 -25.84 -16.35 -6.31
C GLY A 65 -24.74 -17.41 -6.17
N LEU A 66 -23.47 -17.07 -5.98
CA LEU A 66 -22.38 -18.02 -5.84
C LEU A 66 -21.58 -17.71 -4.57
N ILE A 67 -21.36 -18.76 -3.77
CA ILE A 67 -20.46 -18.73 -2.64
C ILE A 67 -19.10 -19.15 -3.18
N ASP A 68 -18.14 -18.22 -3.18
CA ASP A 68 -16.77 -18.52 -3.53
C ASP A 68 -16.00 -18.86 -2.26
N GLY A 69 -15.24 -19.95 -2.29
CA GLY A 69 -14.33 -20.37 -1.24
C GLY A 69 -12.89 -20.38 -1.73
N SER A 70 -11.93 -20.19 -0.83
CA SER A 70 -10.54 -20.47 -1.14
C SER A 70 -9.82 -21.09 0.05
N VAL A 71 -8.84 -21.93 -0.26
CA VAL A 71 -7.91 -22.50 0.70
C VAL A 71 -6.53 -22.01 0.34
N SER A 72 -5.87 -21.31 1.26
CA SER A 72 -4.53 -20.78 1.07
C SER A 72 -3.53 -21.47 1.98
N TYR A 73 -2.36 -21.77 1.44
CA TYR A 73 -1.18 -22.25 2.16
C TYR A 73 -0.11 -21.17 2.17
N LEU A 74 0.47 -20.91 3.33
CA LEU A 74 1.51 -19.92 3.55
C LEU A 74 2.69 -20.56 4.30
N PHE A 75 3.87 -20.42 3.71
CA PHE A 75 5.13 -20.76 4.32
C PHE A 75 6.13 -19.60 4.16
N SER A 76 6.77 -19.20 5.25
CA SER A 76 7.86 -18.21 5.21
C SER A 76 9.00 -18.67 6.10
N THR A 77 10.23 -18.51 5.63
CA THR A 77 11.42 -18.77 6.45
C THR A 77 11.74 -17.59 7.39
N VAL A 78 11.18 -16.41 7.13
CA VAL A 78 11.39 -15.21 7.93
C VAL A 78 10.21 -15.06 8.90
N PRO A 79 10.44 -14.85 10.21
CA PRO A 79 9.35 -14.66 11.15
C PRO A 79 8.60 -13.35 10.85
N LEU A 80 7.33 -13.46 10.45
CA LEU A 80 6.45 -12.32 10.16
C LEU A 80 5.83 -11.73 11.44
N ASN A 81 6.64 -11.51 12.49
CA ASN A 81 6.16 -11.10 13.82
C ASN A 81 5.43 -9.75 13.83
N HIS A 82 5.70 -8.89 12.84
CA HIS A 82 5.09 -7.57 12.68
C HIS A 82 3.82 -7.59 11.83
N ALA A 83 3.48 -8.73 11.21
CA ALA A 83 2.28 -8.88 10.41
C ALA A 83 1.18 -9.54 11.24
N ALA A 84 0.21 -8.75 11.68
CA ALA A 84 -0.99 -9.30 12.30
C ALA A 84 -1.83 -10.03 11.25
N SER A 85 -2.42 -11.16 11.61
CA SER A 85 -3.42 -11.88 10.81
C SER A 85 -4.85 -11.45 11.14
N ARG A 86 -5.11 -11.07 12.39
CA ARG A 86 -6.44 -10.65 12.85
C ARG A 86 -6.84 -9.29 12.32
N SER A 87 -8.04 -9.23 11.75
CA SER A 87 -8.67 -8.02 11.23
C SER A 87 -8.73 -6.85 12.23
N SER A 88 -8.80 -7.12 13.54
CA SER A 88 -8.77 -6.11 14.61
C SER A 88 -7.38 -5.52 14.89
N LEU A 89 -6.30 -6.24 14.56
CA LEU A 89 -4.93 -5.85 14.86
C LEU A 89 -4.19 -5.25 13.66
N ILE A 90 -4.64 -5.48 12.43
CA ILE A 90 -3.94 -5.00 11.23
C ILE A 90 -4.13 -3.48 11.07
N PRO A 91 -3.07 -2.65 11.03
CA PRO A 91 -3.23 -1.21 10.82
C PRO A 91 -3.92 -0.89 9.48
N LEU A 92 -4.99 -0.08 9.51
CA LEU A 92 -5.76 0.25 8.30
C LEU A 92 -4.89 0.91 7.22
N ARG A 93 -3.89 1.70 7.63
CA ARG A 93 -2.89 2.33 6.74
C ARG A 93 -2.04 1.34 5.96
N LYS A 94 -1.85 0.10 6.46
CA LYS A 94 -1.15 -0.96 5.72
C LYS A 94 -2.07 -1.67 4.72
N LEU A 95 -3.38 -1.63 4.95
CA LEU A 95 -4.39 -2.31 4.13
C LEU A 95 -5.01 -1.43 3.04
N SER A 96 -5.14 -0.13 3.30
CA SER A 96 -5.64 0.82 2.30
C SER A 96 -4.46 1.41 1.53
N PRO A 97 -4.31 1.12 0.22
CA PRO A 97 -3.26 1.75 -0.58
C PRO A 97 -3.46 3.26 -0.61
N GLY A 98 -2.52 4.03 -0.08
CA GLY A 98 -2.63 5.47 0.02
C GLY A 98 -1.38 6.19 -0.46
N TYR A 99 -1.26 7.47 -0.11
CA TYR A 99 -0.02 8.20 -0.32
C TYR A 99 1.14 7.54 0.43
N ARG A 100 2.18 7.13 -0.32
CA ARG A 100 3.44 6.63 0.22
C ARG A 100 4.56 7.62 -0.09
N GLN A 101 5.25 8.08 0.94
CA GLN A 101 6.44 8.89 0.74
C GLN A 101 7.59 7.99 0.29
N VAL A 102 8.24 8.34 -0.82
CA VAL A 102 9.38 7.60 -1.37
C VAL A 102 10.54 7.66 -0.38
N GLN A 103 11.06 6.49 -0.03
CA GLN A 103 12.24 6.38 0.83
C GLN A 103 13.53 6.52 0.03
N ALA A 104 14.57 7.06 0.66
CA ALA A 104 15.89 7.15 0.05
C ALA A 104 16.41 5.75 -0.31
N PRO A 105 17.14 5.59 -1.43
CA PRO A 105 17.76 4.32 -1.77
C PRO A 105 18.78 3.93 -0.68
N VAL A 106 18.60 2.75 -0.09
CA VAL A 106 19.53 2.20 0.92
C VAL A 106 20.42 1.17 0.24
N ALA A 107 21.73 1.27 0.43
CA ALA A 107 22.64 0.21 0.03
C ALA A 107 22.45 -0.98 0.96
N LEU A 108 22.11 -2.14 0.41
CA LEU A 108 22.02 -3.37 1.18
C LEU A 108 23.44 -3.84 1.49
N ILE A 109 23.87 -3.52 2.71
CA ILE A 109 25.23 -3.75 3.22
C ILE A 109 25.60 -5.22 3.04
N GLN A 110 26.77 -5.43 2.44
CA GLN A 110 27.36 -6.72 2.09
C GLN A 110 27.92 -7.48 3.31
N ASN A 111 27.45 -7.20 4.53
CA ASN A 111 27.92 -7.84 5.76
C ASN A 111 27.49 -9.32 5.89
N PHE A 112 26.80 -9.87 4.90
CA PHE A 112 26.38 -11.27 4.87
C PHE A 112 27.42 -12.24 4.26
N ARG A 113 28.62 -11.79 3.87
CA ARG A 113 29.45 -12.55 2.90
C ARG A 113 30.92 -12.83 3.23
N VAL A 114 31.39 -12.68 4.46
CA VAL A 114 32.77 -13.14 4.76
C VAL A 114 32.85 -13.89 6.10
N ASP A 115 32.10 -13.45 7.11
CA ASP A 115 32.22 -14.07 8.45
C ASP A 115 31.65 -15.49 8.51
N SER A 116 30.56 -15.77 7.79
CA SER A 116 29.89 -17.09 7.85
C SER A 116 30.53 -18.19 7.00
N ILE A 117 31.45 -17.85 6.08
CA ILE A 117 32.22 -18.84 5.31
C ILE A 117 33.60 -19.04 5.95
N LEU A 118 34.17 -18.02 6.60
CA LEU A 118 35.41 -18.14 7.36
C LEU A 118 35.20 -18.79 8.74
N ASP A 119 34.06 -18.59 9.41
CA ASP A 119 33.71 -19.32 10.65
C ASP A 119 33.59 -20.84 10.42
N ASP A 120 33.09 -21.25 9.24
CA ASP A 120 32.96 -22.67 8.87
C ASP A 120 34.33 -23.34 8.58
N LEU A 121 35.38 -22.55 8.34
CA LEU A 121 36.76 -23.05 8.13
C LEU A 121 37.59 -23.03 9.41
N ASN A 122 37.22 -22.21 10.40
CA ASN A 122 37.93 -22.08 11.67
C ASN A 122 37.47 -23.10 12.73
N HIS A 123 36.38 -23.83 12.50
CA HIS A 123 35.92 -24.92 13.38
C HIS A 123 36.49 -26.29 12.96
N LEU A 124 37.82 -26.40 12.99
CA LEU A 124 38.49 -27.70 13.17
C LEU A 124 38.57 -27.98 14.68
N PRO A 125 38.19 -29.17 15.17
CA PRO A 125 38.20 -29.48 16.60
C PRO A 125 39.63 -29.72 17.06
N GLY A 126 40.27 -28.71 17.64
CA GLY A 126 41.64 -28.86 18.12
C GLY A 126 42.26 -27.57 18.67
N SER A 127 41.76 -27.05 19.77
CA SER A 127 42.60 -26.44 20.81
C SER A 127 41.73 -26.15 22.03
N ASN A 128 42.18 -26.70 23.16
CA ASN A 128 41.64 -26.42 24.46
C ASN A 128 41.99 -24.98 24.81
N ASP A 129 41.00 -24.11 24.99
CA ASP A 129 41.18 -22.97 25.88
C ASP A 129 39.97 -22.87 26.81
N SER A 130 40.31 -22.90 28.10
CA SER A 130 39.38 -22.92 29.21
C SER A 130 39.12 -21.49 29.61
N ASP A 131 38.02 -20.90 29.16
CA ASP A 131 37.53 -19.67 29.74
C ASP A 131 36.04 -19.76 30.09
N ASN A 132 35.82 -19.89 31.39
CA ASN A 132 34.54 -19.74 32.06
C ASN A 132 34.05 -18.29 31.93
N ASN A 133 33.00 -18.07 31.17
CA ASN A 133 32.01 -17.05 31.51
C ASN A 133 30.65 -17.37 30.87
N SER A 134 29.72 -17.78 31.72
CA SER A 134 28.34 -18.09 31.39
C SER A 134 27.53 -16.80 31.15
N THR A 135 27.51 -16.34 29.91
CA THR A 135 26.38 -15.58 29.36
C THR A 135 25.80 -16.39 28.23
N THR A 136 24.71 -17.11 28.52
CA THR A 136 23.87 -17.85 27.59
C THR A 136 23.25 -16.90 26.57
N THR A 137 24.02 -16.51 25.56
CA THR A 137 23.48 -16.12 24.26
C THR A 137 23.19 -17.42 23.53
N LEU A 138 21.91 -17.69 23.28
CA LEU A 138 21.45 -18.80 22.44
C LEU A 138 21.99 -18.56 21.02
N ARG A 139 23.22 -19.03 20.79
CA ARG A 139 23.95 -18.99 19.53
C ARG A 139 23.26 -19.97 18.59
N ASN A 140 22.20 -19.50 17.96
CA ASN A 140 21.38 -20.29 17.04
C ASN A 140 22.22 -20.52 15.78
N HIS A 141 22.91 -21.66 15.74
CA HIS A 141 23.70 -22.17 14.63
C HIS A 141 22.76 -22.67 13.52
N GLY A 142 22.00 -21.75 12.95
CA GLY A 142 21.13 -21.99 11.80
C GLY A 142 21.80 -21.43 10.56
N ARG A 143 22.49 -22.30 9.80
CA ARG A 143 22.88 -22.12 8.38
C ARG A 143 22.06 -21.00 7.74
N SER A 144 22.65 -19.83 7.47
CA SER A 144 21.96 -18.60 7.06
C SER A 144 20.87 -18.89 6.01
N GLN A 145 19.64 -19.13 6.46
CA GLN A 145 18.57 -19.58 5.59
C GLN A 145 18.16 -18.41 4.69
N LYS A 146 18.25 -18.62 3.38
CA LYS A 146 17.85 -17.61 2.41
C LYS A 146 16.36 -17.32 2.57
N ALA A 147 16.01 -16.05 2.78
CA ALA A 147 14.63 -15.61 2.94
C ALA A 147 13.77 -16.11 1.76
N THR A 148 12.78 -16.94 2.07
CA THR A 148 11.88 -17.57 1.11
C THR A 148 10.44 -17.44 1.61
N LEU A 149 9.53 -17.08 0.72
CA LEU A 149 8.09 -17.06 0.93
C LEU A 149 7.46 -17.95 -0.14
N PHE A 150 6.66 -18.90 0.28
CA PHE A 150 5.81 -19.70 -0.59
C PHE A 150 4.37 -19.50 -0.17
N HIS A 151 3.54 -19.13 -1.13
CA HIS A 151 2.11 -18.95 -0.94
C HIS A 151 1.37 -19.64 -2.08
N ALA A 152 0.33 -20.39 -1.75
CA ALA A 152 -0.55 -20.99 -2.74
C ALA A 152 -2.00 -20.77 -2.33
N THR A 153 -2.90 -20.53 -3.27
CA THR A 153 -4.34 -20.37 -3.04
C THR A 153 -5.10 -21.13 -4.09
N LEU A 154 -5.95 -22.04 -3.62
CA LEU A 154 -6.88 -22.79 -4.43
C LEU A 154 -8.28 -22.20 -4.25
N HIS A 155 -8.85 -21.65 -5.32
CA HIS A 155 -10.22 -21.16 -5.35
C HIS A 155 -11.17 -22.27 -5.81
N LEU A 156 -12.30 -22.37 -5.12
CA LEU A 156 -13.42 -23.31 -5.30
C LEU A 156 -14.71 -22.47 -5.24
N PRO A 157 -15.84 -22.77 -5.90
CA PRO A 157 -16.23 -23.90 -6.77
C PRO A 157 -15.71 -23.76 -8.24
N PRO A 158 -16.03 -24.70 -9.16
CA PRO A 158 -15.54 -24.64 -10.53
C PRO A 158 -15.92 -23.36 -11.29
N PRO A 159 -15.02 -22.79 -12.13
CA PRO A 159 -13.71 -23.30 -12.48
C PRO A 159 -12.70 -23.18 -11.33
N THR A 160 -12.06 -24.29 -10.98
CA THR A 160 -11.12 -24.33 -9.86
C THR A 160 -9.81 -23.70 -10.31
N THR A 161 -9.36 -22.64 -9.66
CA THR A 161 -8.13 -21.93 -10.02
C THR A 161 -7.10 -22.06 -8.90
N LEU A 162 -5.86 -22.37 -9.26
CA LEU A 162 -4.73 -22.48 -8.37
C LEU A 162 -3.75 -21.35 -8.69
N ASN A 163 -3.58 -20.45 -7.74
CA ASN A 163 -2.61 -19.36 -7.78
C ASN A 163 -1.48 -19.69 -6.80
N ALA A 164 -0.25 -19.84 -7.27
CA ALA A 164 0.92 -20.04 -6.43
C ALA A 164 1.96 -18.95 -6.67
N LEU A 165 2.64 -18.55 -5.61
CA LEU A 165 3.66 -17.51 -5.60
C LEU A 165 4.83 -18.00 -4.76
N PHE A 166 6.01 -18.05 -5.37
CA PHE A 166 7.26 -18.39 -4.74
C PHE A 166 8.22 -17.21 -4.86
N LEU A 167 8.54 -16.59 -3.73
CA LEU A 167 9.53 -15.53 -3.62
C LEU A 167 10.75 -16.07 -2.90
N ARG A 168 11.94 -15.84 -3.46
CA ARG A 168 13.21 -16.22 -2.85
C ARG A 168 14.27 -15.16 -3.05
N ARG A 169 14.92 -14.77 -1.96
CA ARG A 169 16.10 -13.92 -2.01
C ARG A 169 17.33 -14.76 -2.33
N ILE A 170 17.84 -14.66 -3.57
CA ILE A 170 19.00 -15.43 -4.04
C ILE A 170 20.29 -14.86 -3.45
N SER A 171 20.37 -13.53 -3.42
CA SER A 171 21.47 -12.74 -2.86
C SER A 171 20.92 -11.51 -2.11
N PRO A 172 21.75 -10.78 -1.34
CA PRO A 172 21.32 -9.53 -0.70
C PRO A 172 20.69 -8.52 -1.68
N THR A 173 21.18 -8.47 -2.93
CA THR A 173 20.69 -7.53 -3.96
C THR A 173 19.72 -8.15 -4.95
N MET A 174 19.50 -9.47 -4.92
CA MET A 174 18.77 -10.21 -5.97
C MET A 174 17.62 -11.02 -5.38
N GLN A 175 16.42 -10.77 -5.90
CA GLN A 175 15.18 -11.46 -5.53
C GLN A 175 14.57 -12.11 -6.77
N LEU A 176 14.14 -13.36 -6.61
CA LEU A 176 13.41 -14.14 -7.61
C LEU A 176 11.95 -14.27 -7.17
N SER A 177 11.03 -14.03 -8.08
CA SER A 177 9.59 -14.24 -7.93
C SER A 177 9.10 -15.17 -9.04
N LEU A 178 8.41 -16.24 -8.66
CA LEU A 178 7.73 -17.15 -9.57
C LEU A 178 6.25 -17.15 -9.22
N ALA A 179 5.41 -16.68 -10.13
CA ALA A 179 3.96 -16.74 -10.02
C ALA A 179 3.41 -17.77 -11.00
N VAL A 180 2.59 -18.69 -10.52
CA VAL A 180 1.94 -19.75 -11.30
C VAL A 180 0.44 -19.57 -11.16
N CYS A 181 -0.27 -19.56 -12.28
CA CYS A 181 -1.72 -19.62 -12.30
C CYS A 181 -2.13 -20.85 -13.12
N SER A 182 -2.98 -21.71 -12.57
CA SER A 182 -3.55 -22.85 -13.28
C SER A 182 -5.06 -22.87 -13.09
N THR A 183 -5.81 -23.07 -14.16
CA THR A 183 -7.27 -23.07 -14.12
C THR A 183 -7.79 -24.39 -14.69
N ARG A 184 -8.72 -25.02 -13.96
CA ARG A 184 -9.39 -26.26 -14.38
C ARG A 184 -10.89 -26.02 -14.45
N GLY A 185 -11.43 -25.99 -15.66
CA GLY A 185 -12.85 -25.82 -15.97
C GLY A 185 -13.11 -25.94 -17.48
N PRO A 186 -14.38 -25.90 -17.93
CA PRO A 186 -14.69 -25.85 -19.36
C PRO A 186 -13.90 -24.69 -19.98
N PRO A 187 -13.07 -24.93 -21.01
CA PRO A 187 -12.23 -23.88 -21.56
C PRO A 187 -13.13 -22.76 -22.11
N LEU A 188 -13.01 -21.54 -21.58
CA LEU A 188 -13.66 -20.36 -22.17
C LEU A 188 -13.13 -20.09 -23.59
N SER A 189 -11.93 -20.59 -23.93
CA SER A 189 -11.37 -20.57 -25.28
C SER A 189 -10.49 -21.81 -25.52
N LYS A 190 -10.55 -22.39 -26.72
CA LYS A 190 -9.66 -23.48 -27.17
C LYS A 190 -8.19 -23.06 -27.27
N SER A 191 -7.89 -21.75 -27.21
CA SER A 191 -6.55 -21.19 -27.42
C SER A 191 -5.82 -20.73 -26.15
N ALA A 192 -6.48 -20.70 -24.98
CA ALA A 192 -5.85 -20.23 -23.74
C ALA A 192 -5.13 -21.39 -23.02
N PRO A 193 -3.87 -21.22 -22.58
CA PRO A 193 -3.19 -22.27 -21.82
C PRO A 193 -3.86 -22.48 -20.47
N GLN A 194 -4.01 -23.74 -20.07
CA GLN A 194 -4.60 -24.13 -18.79
C GLN A 194 -3.72 -23.75 -17.59
N ALA A 195 -2.45 -23.42 -17.83
CA ALA A 195 -1.53 -22.90 -16.82
C ALA A 195 -0.56 -21.89 -17.42
N SER A 196 -0.27 -20.83 -16.67
CA SER A 196 0.73 -19.81 -17.00
C SER A 196 1.73 -19.67 -15.85
N LEU A 197 3.00 -19.47 -16.21
CA LEU A 197 4.10 -19.21 -15.30
C LEU A 197 4.71 -17.85 -15.64
N LEU A 198 4.81 -16.98 -14.64
CA LEU A 198 5.50 -15.70 -14.70
C LEU A 198 6.72 -15.75 -13.78
N THR A 199 7.88 -15.50 -14.35
CA THR A 199 9.16 -15.40 -13.66
C THR A 199 9.60 -13.95 -13.66
N GLN A 200 9.90 -13.39 -12.49
CA GLN A 200 10.46 -12.06 -12.34
C GLN A 200 11.74 -12.14 -11.51
N LEU A 201 12.80 -11.55 -12.02
CA LEU A 201 14.10 -11.49 -11.39
C LEU A 201 14.52 -10.04 -11.21
N SER A 202 14.53 -9.57 -9.96
CA SER A 202 14.86 -8.19 -9.60
C SER A 202 16.24 -8.10 -8.96
N HIS A 203 17.08 -7.21 -9.49
CA HIS A 203 18.41 -6.88 -8.98
C HIS A 203 18.47 -5.42 -8.58
N ASN A 204 18.52 -5.16 -7.27
CA ASN A 204 18.45 -3.83 -6.66
C ASN A 204 19.76 -3.54 -5.92
N THR A 205 20.48 -2.50 -6.35
CA THR A 205 21.73 -2.04 -5.72
C THR A 205 21.57 -0.70 -4.99
N GLY A 206 20.34 -0.18 -4.89
CA GLY A 206 20.06 1.17 -4.41
C GLY A 206 20.20 2.20 -5.53
N LYS A 207 21.39 2.42 -6.09
CA LYS A 207 21.59 3.42 -7.17
C LYS A 207 20.86 3.05 -8.46
N TYR A 208 20.85 1.77 -8.81
CA TYR A 208 20.08 1.25 -9.94
C TYR A 208 19.32 -0.02 -9.54
N SER A 209 18.21 -0.25 -10.23
CA SER A 209 17.33 -1.39 -10.04
C SER A 209 16.92 -1.94 -11.41
N ASN A 210 17.28 -3.19 -11.66
CA ASN A 210 16.95 -3.88 -12.90
C ASN A 210 15.99 -5.04 -12.61
N GLU A 211 14.95 -5.20 -13.42
CA GLU A 211 14.04 -6.32 -13.36
C GLU A 211 13.93 -7.00 -14.71
N TYR A 212 14.03 -8.32 -14.71
CA TYR A 212 13.84 -9.17 -15.88
C TYR A 212 12.56 -9.97 -15.68
N LEU A 213 11.69 -10.00 -16.68
CA LEU A 213 10.42 -10.70 -16.65
C LEU A 213 10.37 -11.73 -17.79
N PHE A 214 9.82 -12.89 -17.50
CA PHE A 214 9.55 -13.92 -18.48
C PHE A 214 8.18 -14.54 -18.20
N SER A 215 7.30 -14.61 -19.20
CA SER A 215 6.00 -15.26 -19.10
C SER A 215 5.84 -16.36 -20.13
N THR A 216 5.37 -17.53 -19.72
CA THR A 216 5.21 -18.71 -20.59
C THR A 216 3.97 -18.66 -21.48
N ASP A 217 2.96 -17.83 -21.16
CA ASP A 217 1.69 -17.77 -21.89
C ASP A 217 1.91 -17.30 -23.34
N ASN A 218 2.66 -16.21 -23.50
CA ASN A 218 2.95 -15.62 -24.80
C ASN A 218 4.47 -15.53 -25.07
N ALA A 219 5.28 -16.34 -24.39
CA ALA A 219 6.75 -16.26 -24.38
C ALA A 219 7.26 -14.79 -24.25
N LEU A 220 6.64 -14.02 -23.36
CA LEU A 220 6.91 -12.59 -23.21
C LEU A 220 8.19 -12.40 -22.40
N PHE A 221 9.17 -11.74 -23.00
CA PHE A 221 10.36 -11.23 -22.31
C PHE A 221 10.16 -9.77 -21.98
N GLY A 222 10.47 -9.38 -20.75
CA GLY A 222 10.41 -8.01 -20.29
C GLY A 222 11.70 -7.60 -19.59
N TRP A 223 12.07 -6.34 -19.73
CA TRP A 223 13.12 -5.71 -18.96
C TRP A 223 12.63 -4.37 -18.43
N ARG A 224 12.98 -4.07 -17.18
CA ARG A 224 12.73 -2.77 -16.54
C ARG A 224 14.02 -2.30 -15.89
N GLY A 225 14.33 -1.02 -16.05
CA GLY A 225 15.47 -0.37 -15.42
C GLY A 225 15.03 0.91 -14.72
N LEU A 226 15.55 1.15 -13.53
CA LEU A 226 15.41 2.41 -12.81
C LEU A 226 16.79 2.86 -12.31
N TRP A 227 17.11 4.13 -12.55
CA TRP A 227 18.34 4.80 -12.13
C TRP A 227 18.00 5.98 -11.25
N ASN A 228 18.62 6.02 -10.07
CA ASN A 228 18.52 7.13 -9.14
C ASN A 228 19.71 8.06 -9.32
N PHE A 229 19.42 9.33 -9.59
CA PHE A 229 20.41 10.38 -9.60
C PHE A 229 20.65 10.90 -8.18
N GLY A 230 21.92 11.15 -7.87
CA GLY A 230 22.36 11.62 -6.56
C GLY A 230 23.58 10.85 -6.06
N PRO A 231 24.01 11.13 -4.82
CA PRO A 231 25.10 10.44 -4.15
C PRO A 231 24.86 8.93 -4.12
N ASP A 232 25.89 8.14 -4.43
CA ASP A 232 25.77 6.67 -4.39
C ASP A 232 25.64 6.21 -2.93
N PRO A 233 24.55 5.52 -2.54
CA PRO A 233 24.35 5.07 -1.16
C PRO A 233 25.40 4.04 -0.70
N ARG A 234 26.25 3.54 -1.61
CA ARG A 234 27.35 2.62 -1.30
C ARG A 234 28.64 3.33 -0.87
N ALA A 235 28.82 4.60 -1.24
CA ALA A 235 30.07 5.34 -0.99
C ALA A 235 30.11 5.99 0.41
N THR A 236 29.00 5.97 1.15
CA THR A 236 28.87 6.59 2.47
C THR A 236 29.53 5.80 3.61
N SER A 237 30.11 4.62 3.35
CA SER A 237 30.73 3.76 4.37
C SER A 237 32.24 3.95 4.55
N THR A 238 32.91 4.77 3.72
CA THR A 238 34.35 5.03 3.84
C THR A 238 34.64 6.31 4.63
N GLY A 239 34.59 6.17 5.96
CA GLY A 239 35.42 6.90 6.94
C GLY A 239 35.81 8.36 6.66
N THR A 240 34.86 9.27 6.42
CA THR A 240 35.13 10.70 6.63
C THR A 240 33.92 11.35 7.28
N THR A 241 34.11 11.84 8.49
CA THR A 241 33.19 12.59 9.34
C THR A 241 32.88 13.97 8.75
N THR A 242 32.29 14.02 7.56
CA THR A 242 31.54 15.19 7.10
C THR A 242 30.07 14.89 7.36
N ALA A 243 29.41 15.78 8.12
CA ALA A 243 28.00 15.67 8.48
C ALA A 243 27.18 15.19 7.27
N SER A 244 26.59 13.99 7.37
CA SER A 244 25.85 13.40 6.26
C SER A 244 24.62 14.24 5.99
N THR A 245 24.72 15.21 5.08
CA THR A 245 23.57 15.95 4.59
C THR A 245 22.63 14.95 3.93
N GLN A 246 21.56 14.61 4.63
CA GLN A 246 20.52 13.73 4.13
C GLN A 246 20.01 14.31 2.80
N PRO A 247 19.88 13.49 1.73
CA PRO A 247 19.39 14.01 0.46
C PRO A 247 17.97 14.56 0.63
N LEU A 248 17.76 15.78 0.14
CA LEU A 248 16.48 16.50 0.29
C LEU A 248 15.50 16.14 -0.84
N SER A 249 16.02 15.77 -2.01
CA SER A 249 15.23 15.35 -3.17
C SER A 249 15.87 14.19 -3.90
N LEU A 250 15.04 13.36 -4.51
CA LEU A 250 15.44 12.24 -5.35
C LEU A 250 14.89 12.44 -6.76
N LEU A 251 15.78 12.40 -7.75
CA LEU A 251 15.41 12.31 -9.16
C LEU A 251 15.72 10.88 -9.63
N SER A 252 14.73 10.21 -10.20
CA SER A 252 14.87 8.87 -10.78
C SER A 252 14.45 8.90 -12.25
N ALA A 253 15.19 8.21 -13.11
CA ALA A 253 14.78 7.94 -14.48
C ALA A 253 14.75 6.43 -14.72
N GLY A 254 13.84 5.96 -15.55
CA GLY A 254 13.74 4.55 -15.88
C GLY A 254 13.11 4.30 -17.23
N ALA A 255 13.17 3.04 -17.63
CA ALA A 255 12.58 2.56 -18.86
C ALA A 255 12.15 1.10 -18.70
N GLU A 256 11.18 0.69 -19.49
CA GLU A 256 10.82 -0.70 -19.67
C GLU A 256 10.69 -1.04 -21.15
N ALA A 257 10.99 -2.28 -21.49
CA ALA A 257 10.83 -2.85 -22.81
C ALA A 257 10.30 -4.27 -22.69
N TYR A 258 9.34 -4.62 -23.54
CA TYR A 258 8.73 -5.94 -23.62
C TYR A 258 8.77 -6.41 -25.06
N TYR A 259 9.01 -7.70 -25.23
CA TYR A 259 9.02 -8.35 -26.52
C TYR A 259 8.46 -9.77 -26.38
N SER A 260 7.46 -10.09 -27.21
CA SER A 260 6.95 -11.45 -27.37
C SER A 260 7.23 -11.91 -28.80
N PRO A 261 8.04 -12.97 -28.99
CA PRO A 261 8.23 -13.59 -30.30
C PRO A 261 6.95 -14.22 -30.84
N VAL A 262 6.11 -14.80 -29.96
CA VAL A 262 4.91 -15.54 -30.35
C VAL A 262 3.83 -14.62 -30.92
N SER A 263 3.60 -13.47 -30.29
CA SER A 263 2.65 -12.48 -30.81
C SER A 263 3.30 -11.41 -31.68
N SER A 264 4.63 -11.40 -31.82
CA SER A 264 5.40 -10.34 -32.50
C SER A 264 5.08 -8.93 -31.99
N LEU A 265 4.79 -8.80 -30.69
CA LEU A 265 4.45 -7.52 -30.07
C LEU A 265 5.66 -6.96 -29.32
N ILE A 266 5.86 -5.65 -29.46
CA ILE A 266 6.85 -4.88 -28.73
C ILE A 266 6.12 -3.82 -27.91
N GLY A 267 6.50 -3.66 -26.66
CA GLY A 267 6.06 -2.58 -25.80
C GLY A 267 7.27 -1.86 -25.21
N MET A 268 7.23 -0.54 -25.10
CA MET A 268 8.26 0.21 -24.39
C MET A 268 7.68 1.45 -23.73
N SER A 269 8.21 1.82 -22.59
CA SER A 269 7.90 3.08 -21.93
C SER A 269 9.14 3.65 -21.23
N THR A 270 9.18 4.96 -21.07
CA THR A 270 10.18 5.66 -20.28
C THR A 270 9.49 6.49 -19.19
N GLY A 271 10.17 6.65 -18.06
CA GLY A 271 9.60 7.29 -16.89
C GLY A 271 10.62 8.15 -16.16
N LEU A 272 10.20 9.33 -15.71
CA LEU A 272 10.94 10.18 -14.78
C LEU A 272 10.11 10.33 -13.51
N ARG A 273 10.78 10.34 -12.37
CA ARG A 273 10.19 10.60 -11.06
C ARG A 273 11.04 11.59 -10.29
N PHE A 274 10.44 12.67 -9.85
CA PHE A 274 11.02 13.57 -8.85
C PHE A 274 10.24 13.41 -7.55
N SER A 275 10.93 13.23 -6.42
CA SER A 275 10.30 13.09 -5.11
C SER A 275 11.08 13.84 -4.05
N THR A 276 10.39 14.57 -3.19
CA THR A 276 10.98 15.14 -1.97
C THR A 276 11.14 14.06 -0.91
N LEU A 277 12.33 13.93 -0.34
CA LEU A 277 12.62 12.94 0.68
C LEU A 277 12.17 13.45 2.07
N PRO A 278 11.97 12.56 3.06
CA PRO A 278 11.54 12.93 4.42
C PRO A 278 12.36 14.05 5.06
N ALA A 279 13.68 14.03 4.84
CA ALA A 279 14.59 15.04 5.36
C ALA A 279 14.32 16.47 4.86
N ALA A 280 13.63 16.65 3.72
CA ALA A 280 13.27 17.98 3.22
C ALA A 280 12.04 18.59 3.91
N THR A 281 11.27 17.76 4.62
CA THR A 281 10.01 18.16 5.29
C THR A 281 10.12 18.17 6.80
N ASP A 282 11.19 17.59 7.36
CA ASP A 282 11.43 17.58 8.80
C ASP A 282 11.80 19.00 9.27
N VAL A 283 10.81 19.68 9.84
CA VAL A 283 11.05 20.89 10.64
C VAL A 283 11.75 20.42 11.92
N PRO A 284 12.95 20.92 12.27
CA PRO A 284 13.57 20.56 13.53
C PRO A 284 12.61 21.00 14.64
N SER A 285 12.00 20.03 15.32
CA SER A 285 11.29 20.30 16.56
C SER A 285 12.24 21.07 17.47
N SER A 286 11.81 22.24 17.93
CA SER A 286 12.55 23.06 18.89
C SER A 286 12.68 22.26 20.18
N SER A 287 13.69 21.39 20.23
CA SER A 287 14.16 20.76 21.45
C SER A 287 14.75 21.89 22.29
N SER A 288 14.11 22.08 23.44
CA SER A 288 14.52 22.97 24.52
C SER A 288 16.04 23.02 24.66
N SER A 289 16.59 24.22 24.45
CA SER A 289 17.96 24.59 24.70
C SER A 289 18.39 24.21 26.12
N ASN A 290 19.34 23.28 26.23
CA ASN A 290 20.35 23.30 27.29
C ASN A 290 21.55 22.42 26.88
N SER A 291 22.42 22.98 26.05
CA SER A 291 23.84 22.60 26.03
C SER A 291 24.62 23.66 25.26
N SER A 292 25.42 24.42 26.00
CA SER A 292 26.48 25.29 25.51
C SER A 292 27.55 24.48 24.78
N ALA A 293 27.64 24.63 23.46
CA ALA A 293 28.86 24.37 22.71
C ALA A 293 28.81 25.13 21.37
N SER A 294 29.81 25.99 21.20
CA SER A 294 30.05 26.80 20.01
C SER A 294 30.48 25.94 18.81
N SER A 295 29.74 26.01 17.72
CA SER A 295 30.27 25.77 16.37
C SER A 295 29.54 26.64 15.34
N ASN A 296 30.31 27.52 14.70
CA ASN A 296 29.88 28.34 13.57
C ASN A 296 29.64 27.45 12.36
N SER A 297 28.38 27.16 12.03
CA SER A 297 27.97 26.78 10.68
C SER A 297 26.65 27.47 10.33
N ASN A 298 26.77 28.64 9.67
CA ASN A 298 25.66 29.29 8.99
C ASN A 298 25.29 28.48 7.74
N THR A 299 24.50 27.42 7.92
CA THR A 299 23.66 26.87 6.85
C THR A 299 22.23 27.13 7.26
N SER A 300 21.55 28.00 6.50
CA SER A 300 20.14 28.30 6.64
C SER A 300 19.30 27.03 6.48
N ASN A 301 19.03 26.34 7.57
CA ASN A 301 18.14 25.17 7.66
C ASN A 301 16.67 25.59 7.57
N ASN A 302 16.30 26.28 6.50
CA ASN A 302 14.90 26.49 6.16
C ASN A 302 14.42 25.25 5.37
N PRO A 303 13.26 24.66 5.71
CA PRO A 303 12.72 23.54 4.95
C PRO A 303 12.49 23.98 3.50
N ILE A 304 13.03 23.23 2.54
CA ILE A 304 12.90 23.53 1.10
C ILE A 304 11.45 23.37 0.64
N SER A 305 10.66 22.54 1.33
CA SER A 305 9.23 22.36 1.07
C SER A 305 8.45 22.20 2.37
N THR A 306 7.28 22.82 2.44
CA THR A 306 6.35 22.67 3.58
C THR A 306 5.68 21.30 3.60
N PHE A 307 5.64 20.59 2.47
CA PHE A 307 4.98 19.29 2.34
C PHE A 307 5.69 18.37 1.33
N PRO A 308 5.64 17.04 1.51
CA PRO A 308 6.27 16.14 0.56
C PRO A 308 5.41 15.97 -0.68
N TYR A 309 6.06 15.95 -1.84
CA TYR A 309 5.42 15.77 -3.13
C TYR A 309 6.25 14.89 -4.07
N THR A 310 5.56 14.30 -5.04
CA THR A 310 6.09 13.41 -6.06
C THR A 310 5.53 13.83 -7.41
N LEU A 311 6.40 14.18 -8.36
CA LEU A 311 6.07 14.33 -9.77
C LEU A 311 6.54 13.11 -10.54
N THR A 312 5.71 12.58 -11.42
CA THR A 312 6.09 11.51 -12.35
C THR A 312 5.70 11.90 -13.77
N LEU A 313 6.59 11.64 -14.72
CA LEU A 313 6.33 11.77 -16.15
C LEU A 313 6.57 10.41 -16.79
N THR A 314 5.58 9.87 -17.49
CA THR A 314 5.70 8.61 -18.23
C THR A 314 5.39 8.83 -19.70
N LEU A 315 6.20 8.26 -20.58
CA LEU A 315 6.07 8.35 -22.02
C LEU A 315 6.05 6.94 -22.62
N THR A 316 5.04 6.63 -23.42
CA THR A 316 4.96 5.41 -24.21
C THR A 316 5.12 5.76 -25.69
N PRO A 317 6.37 5.79 -26.22
CA PRO A 317 6.64 6.36 -27.54
C PRO A 317 5.93 5.62 -28.68
N LEU A 318 5.66 4.32 -28.53
CA LEU A 318 4.97 3.53 -29.57
C LEU A 318 3.50 3.92 -29.75
N THR A 319 2.82 4.34 -28.69
CA THR A 319 1.40 4.72 -28.72
C THR A 319 1.19 6.23 -28.67
N GLY A 320 2.26 7.01 -28.50
CA GLY A 320 2.20 8.47 -28.38
C GLY A 320 1.58 8.98 -27.08
N SER A 321 1.34 8.13 -26.08
CA SER A 321 0.78 8.57 -24.80
C SER A 321 1.87 9.15 -23.87
N LEU A 322 1.56 10.33 -23.33
CA LEU A 322 2.30 11.07 -22.34
C LEU A 322 1.41 11.22 -21.11
N SER A 323 1.91 10.85 -19.93
CA SER A 323 1.15 11.00 -18.67
C SER A 323 2.02 11.66 -17.62
N THR A 324 1.52 12.76 -17.06
CA THR A 324 2.14 13.50 -15.96
C THR A 324 1.28 13.33 -14.73
N THR A 325 1.89 12.98 -13.59
CA THR A 325 1.19 12.95 -12.31
C THR A 325 1.90 13.80 -11.28
N TYR A 326 1.11 14.48 -10.46
CA TYR A 326 1.56 15.24 -9.32
C TYR A 326 0.80 14.77 -8.08
N SER A 327 1.52 14.23 -7.10
CA SER A 327 0.94 13.76 -5.83
C SER A 327 1.62 14.49 -4.67
N LEU A 328 0.85 15.00 -3.72
CA LEU A 328 1.36 15.73 -2.57
C LEU A 328 0.64 15.33 -1.29
N ARG A 329 1.33 15.45 -0.15
CA ARG A 329 0.76 15.20 1.18
C ARG A 329 0.64 16.50 1.94
N ALA A 330 -0.50 17.17 1.80
CA ALA A 330 -0.76 18.47 2.41
C ALA A 330 -0.77 18.43 3.94
N SER A 331 -1.19 17.29 4.54
CA SER A 331 -1.11 17.09 5.99
C SER A 331 -0.81 15.63 6.33
N PRO A 332 -0.49 15.28 7.59
CA PRO A 332 -0.27 13.89 8.00
C PRO A 332 -1.42 12.94 7.65
N ASN A 333 -2.63 13.48 7.48
CA ASN A 333 -3.85 12.75 7.20
C ASN A 333 -4.54 13.16 5.88
N LEU A 334 -3.95 14.06 5.08
CA LEU A 334 -4.56 14.56 3.85
C LEU A 334 -3.54 14.51 2.71
N ALA A 335 -3.89 13.80 1.64
CA ALA A 335 -3.10 13.73 0.43
C ALA A 335 -3.96 14.06 -0.80
N PHE A 336 -3.32 14.64 -1.80
CA PHE A 336 -3.92 15.00 -3.08
C PHE A 336 -3.10 14.39 -4.22
N SER A 337 -3.76 14.08 -5.33
CA SER A 337 -3.12 13.63 -6.55
C SER A 337 -3.86 14.17 -7.76
N SER A 338 -3.13 14.53 -8.81
CA SER A 338 -3.67 14.94 -10.09
C SER A 338 -2.88 14.30 -11.23
N ARG A 339 -3.55 13.59 -12.13
CA ARG A 339 -2.98 12.94 -13.32
C ARG A 339 -3.51 13.64 -14.57
N PHE A 340 -2.60 14.04 -15.43
CA PHE A 340 -2.87 14.58 -16.75
C PHE A 340 -2.30 13.63 -17.81
N GLY A 341 -3.17 12.99 -18.56
CA GLY A 341 -2.85 12.17 -19.72
C GLY A 341 -3.02 12.98 -20.99
N PHE A 342 -2.11 12.81 -21.94
CA PHE A 342 -2.16 13.41 -23.26
C PHE A 342 -1.71 12.39 -24.29
N ASN A 343 -2.42 12.29 -25.40
CA ASN A 343 -2.01 11.45 -26.52
C ASN A 343 -1.58 12.34 -27.69
N VAL A 344 -0.30 12.25 -28.08
CA VAL A 344 0.30 13.07 -29.14
C VAL A 344 -0.31 12.77 -30.51
N TYR A 345 -0.79 11.55 -30.75
CA TYR A 345 -1.35 11.18 -32.06
C TYR A 345 -2.83 11.57 -32.20
N SER A 346 -3.62 11.45 -31.13
CA SER A 346 -5.05 11.82 -31.17
C SER A 346 -5.35 13.22 -30.66
N TRP A 347 -4.38 13.91 -30.06
CA TRP A 347 -4.56 15.18 -29.33
C TRP A 347 -5.59 15.10 -28.21
N GLU A 348 -5.89 13.89 -27.74
CA GLU A 348 -6.81 13.65 -26.65
C GLU A 348 -6.12 13.95 -25.32
N SER A 349 -6.82 14.67 -24.44
CA SER A 349 -6.36 14.94 -23.09
C SER A 349 -7.34 14.35 -22.08
N GLU A 350 -6.81 13.75 -21.03
CA GLU A 350 -7.55 13.22 -19.89
C GLU A 350 -7.02 13.90 -18.63
N MET A 351 -7.91 14.42 -17.79
CA MET A 351 -7.55 14.93 -16.47
C MET A 351 -8.32 14.20 -15.38
N VAL A 352 -7.61 13.73 -14.36
CA VAL A 352 -8.18 13.10 -13.17
C VAL A 352 -7.55 13.71 -11.94
N ALA A 353 -8.38 14.08 -10.97
CA ALA A 353 -7.95 14.56 -9.66
C ALA A 353 -8.50 13.64 -8.57
N GLY A 354 -7.77 13.51 -7.47
CA GLY A 354 -8.23 12.75 -6.33
C GLY A 354 -7.62 13.21 -5.02
N MET A 355 -8.27 12.81 -3.94
CA MET A 355 -7.83 13.10 -2.58
C MET A 355 -8.04 11.90 -1.67
N GLU A 356 -7.20 11.80 -0.66
CA GLU A 356 -7.28 10.83 0.42
C GLU A 356 -7.28 11.58 1.75
N LEU A 357 -8.28 11.32 2.59
CA LEU A 357 -8.46 11.93 3.90
C LEU A 357 -8.59 10.84 4.97
N TRP A 358 -7.61 10.76 5.85
CA TRP A 358 -7.62 9.94 7.04
C TRP A 358 -8.33 10.65 8.20
N ARG A 359 -9.24 9.96 8.86
CA ARG A 359 -9.97 10.43 10.04
C ARG A 359 -9.80 9.45 11.18
N LYS A 360 -9.36 9.94 12.33
CA LYS A 360 -9.43 9.20 13.60
C LYS A 360 -10.78 9.50 14.25
N SER A 361 -11.61 8.49 14.47
CA SER A 361 -12.84 8.66 15.24
C SER A 361 -12.47 8.79 16.72
N ARG A 362 -12.71 9.99 17.29
CA ARG A 362 -12.62 10.17 18.74
C ARG A 362 -13.84 9.47 19.34
N ARG A 363 -13.64 8.27 19.89
CA ARG A 363 -14.55 7.84 20.96
C ARG A 363 -14.36 8.84 22.09
N ALA A 364 -15.44 9.49 22.52
CA ALA A 364 -15.45 10.09 23.85
C ALA A 364 -14.99 8.98 24.81
N ALA A 365 -14.02 9.30 25.67
CA ALA A 365 -13.64 8.38 26.74
C ALA A 365 -14.92 7.92 27.44
N PRO A 366 -15.02 6.64 27.89
CA PRO A 366 -16.11 6.28 28.78
C PRO A 366 -16.03 7.24 29.96
N ALA A 367 -16.98 8.16 30.05
CA ALA A 367 -17.16 8.98 31.22
C ALA A 367 -17.36 7.99 32.37
N ASP A 368 -16.50 8.09 33.38
CA ASP A 368 -16.75 7.44 34.66
C ASP A 368 -18.20 7.77 35.07
N ASP A 369 -18.89 6.71 35.46
CA ASP A 369 -20.32 6.64 35.74
C ASP A 369 -20.73 7.56 36.89
N HIS A 370 -20.83 8.89 36.66
CA HIS A 370 -21.58 9.83 37.50
C HIS A 370 -21.73 11.25 36.91
N ASN A 371 -22.31 11.39 35.72
CA ASN A 371 -23.14 12.57 35.39
C ASN A 371 -23.88 12.38 34.07
N ASP A 372 -25.13 12.84 34.03
CA ASP A 372 -26.02 12.83 32.87
C ASP A 372 -25.43 13.63 31.68
N ASP A 373 -24.62 12.96 30.85
CA ASP A 373 -24.14 13.49 29.58
C ASP A 373 -25.24 13.43 28.52
N ASP A 374 -26.12 14.43 28.56
CA ASP A 374 -27.08 14.75 27.51
C ASP A 374 -26.30 14.99 26.20
N GLY A 375 -26.37 14.04 25.26
CA GLY A 375 -25.54 13.90 24.04
C GLY A 375 -25.57 15.06 23.03
N LEU A 376 -25.95 16.27 23.46
CA LEU A 376 -25.92 17.55 22.77
C LEU A 376 -24.64 18.38 22.99
N GLU A 377 -23.66 17.88 23.75
CA GLU A 377 -22.34 18.53 23.96
C GLU A 377 -21.65 18.93 22.65
N TRP A 378 -21.76 18.09 21.60
CA TRP A 378 -21.20 18.38 20.28
C TRP A 378 -21.90 19.57 19.60
N ALA A 379 -23.21 19.73 19.80
CA ALA A 379 -24.00 20.83 19.25
C ALA A 379 -23.76 22.13 20.02
N ARG A 380 -23.64 22.06 21.35
CA ARG A 380 -23.29 23.22 22.21
C ARG A 380 -21.91 23.78 21.87
N ARG A 381 -20.94 22.91 21.60
CA ARG A 381 -19.57 23.30 21.16
C ARG A 381 -19.54 23.97 19.79
N LYS A 382 -20.46 23.59 18.90
CA LYS A 382 -20.60 24.19 17.56
C LYS A 382 -21.40 25.49 17.57
N MET A 383 -22.30 25.67 18.54
CA MET A 383 -23.11 26.88 18.73
C MET A 383 -22.38 27.97 19.54
N ARG A 384 -21.38 27.61 20.35
CA ARG A 384 -20.43 28.58 20.93
C ARG A 384 -19.42 29.01 19.86
N GLY A 385 -19.91 29.74 18.85
CA GLY A 385 -19.09 30.56 17.99
C GLY A 385 -18.31 31.56 18.82
N GLU A 386 -17.11 31.90 18.36
CA GLU A 386 -16.20 32.85 18.98
C GLU A 386 -16.92 34.09 19.54
N ARG A 387 -16.84 34.29 20.86
CA ARG A 387 -16.69 35.60 21.52
C ARG A 387 -16.60 35.43 23.04
N HIS A 388 -15.59 36.11 23.59
CA HIS A 388 -15.26 36.39 25.00
C HIS A 388 -14.25 35.45 25.71
N PRO A 389 -13.18 36.02 26.30
CA PRO A 389 -12.24 35.29 27.13
C PRO A 389 -12.89 34.93 28.48
N PRO A 390 -12.62 33.76 29.06
CA PRO A 390 -13.16 33.39 30.36
C PRO A 390 -12.49 34.20 31.48
N LEU A 391 -13.30 34.75 32.39
CA LEU A 391 -12.85 35.28 33.68
C LEU A 391 -12.19 34.17 34.53
N PRO A 392 -11.24 34.50 35.42
CA PRO A 392 -10.52 33.50 36.22
C PRO A 392 -11.45 32.87 37.27
N SER A 393 -11.55 31.54 37.23
CA SER A 393 -12.18 30.73 38.28
C SER A 393 -11.28 30.67 39.54
N PRO A 394 -11.86 30.49 40.75
CA PRO A 394 -11.09 30.43 41.99
C PRO A 394 -10.24 29.14 42.07
N PRO A 395 -9.12 29.16 42.82
CA PRO A 395 -8.18 28.04 42.84
C PRO A 395 -8.76 26.80 43.56
N PRO A 396 -8.43 25.59 43.08
CA PRO A 396 -8.84 24.34 43.73
C PRO A 396 -8.09 24.10 45.05
N PRO A 397 -8.69 23.36 46.01
CA PRO A 397 -8.04 23.04 47.28
C PRO A 397 -6.85 22.09 47.09
N VAL A 398 -5.79 22.37 47.87
CA VAL A 398 -4.51 21.66 47.89
C VAL A 398 -4.69 20.16 48.18
N PRO A 399 -4.14 19.25 47.37
CA PRO A 399 -4.11 17.82 47.71
C PRO A 399 -3.06 17.54 48.80
N LYS A 400 -3.51 16.91 49.88
CA LYS A 400 -2.64 16.38 50.95
C LYS A 400 -1.72 15.30 50.36
N ARG A 401 -0.42 15.44 50.61
CA ARG A 401 0.61 14.44 50.30
C ARG A 401 0.57 13.35 51.38
N ASP A 402 0.32 12.12 50.98
CA ASP A 402 0.77 10.94 51.73
C ASP A 402 1.83 10.20 50.89
N PRO A 403 2.96 9.77 51.50
CA PRO A 403 4.06 9.12 50.79
C PRO A 403 3.96 7.60 50.88
N LEU A 404 4.02 6.92 49.73
CA LEU A 404 4.66 5.61 49.45
C LEU A 404 3.91 4.91 48.30
N GLY A 405 4.64 4.37 47.33
CA GLY A 405 4.14 3.31 46.45
C GLY A 405 4.22 3.60 44.95
N GLN A 406 5.45 3.75 44.45
CA GLN A 406 5.78 3.77 43.03
C GLN A 406 5.63 2.36 42.42
N TYR A 407 4.63 2.15 41.55
CA TYR A 407 4.67 1.18 40.44
C TYR A 407 3.72 1.64 39.32
N HIS A 408 4.19 2.55 38.47
CA HIS A 408 3.53 2.81 37.19
C HIS A 408 3.95 1.74 36.18
N THR A 409 3.13 0.70 36.05
CA THR A 409 3.10 -0.14 34.85
C THR A 409 2.79 0.72 33.64
N VAL A 410 3.75 0.83 32.71
CA VAL A 410 3.53 1.34 31.35
C VAL A 410 2.54 0.40 30.66
N LYS A 411 1.23 0.68 30.81
CA LYS A 411 0.17 -0.02 30.10
C LYS A 411 0.13 0.51 28.65
N LYS A 412 0.52 -0.38 27.75
CA LYS A 412 0.30 -0.44 26.30
C LYS A 412 -1.01 0.27 25.84
N THR A 413 -0.95 1.56 25.53
CA THR A 413 -2.04 2.34 24.91
C THR A 413 -1.92 2.43 23.38
N THR A 414 -1.07 1.64 22.74
CA THR A 414 -0.92 1.65 21.27
C THR A 414 -2.03 0.88 20.53
N GLY A 415 -2.84 0.07 21.24
CA GLY A 415 -3.87 -0.77 20.61
C GLY A 415 -5.23 -0.10 20.42
N GLU A 416 -5.60 0.89 21.25
CA GLU A 416 -6.92 1.52 21.20
C GLU A 416 -6.99 2.71 20.24
N GLU A 417 -5.86 3.39 19.98
CA GLU A 417 -5.82 4.53 19.04
C GLU A 417 -6.01 4.10 17.57
N ASP A 418 -5.58 2.90 17.22
CA ASP A 418 -5.70 2.32 15.87
C ASP A 418 -7.08 1.67 15.62
N ALA A 419 -7.91 1.52 16.66
CA ALA A 419 -9.20 0.83 16.56
C ALA A 419 -10.25 1.62 15.76
N ASN A 420 -10.03 2.93 15.58
CA ASN A 420 -11.03 3.89 15.11
C ASN A 420 -10.58 4.71 13.89
N GLU A 421 -9.56 4.23 13.15
CA GLU A 421 -9.15 4.88 11.91
C GLU A 421 -10.12 4.58 10.76
N SER A 422 -10.35 5.60 9.93
CA SER A 422 -11.08 5.50 8.67
C SER A 422 -10.41 6.37 7.61
N VAL A 423 -10.57 6.02 6.35
CA VAL A 423 -10.05 6.73 5.19
C VAL A 423 -11.18 6.99 4.21
N LEU A 424 -11.23 8.22 3.71
CA LEU A 424 -12.12 8.64 2.64
C LEU A 424 -11.27 8.97 1.42
N LYS A 425 -11.54 8.30 0.31
CA LYS A 425 -10.93 8.59 -1.00
C LYS A 425 -11.98 9.15 -1.94
N ILE A 426 -11.59 10.17 -2.68
CA ILE A 426 -12.44 10.85 -3.65
C ILE A 426 -11.65 10.94 -4.94
N ARG A 427 -12.29 10.65 -6.06
CA ARG A 427 -11.75 10.81 -7.42
C ARG A 427 -12.77 11.57 -8.26
N VAL A 428 -12.28 12.50 -9.06
CA VAL A 428 -13.07 13.31 -9.99
C VAL A 428 -12.38 13.28 -11.34
N ASP A 429 -13.13 12.87 -12.36
CA ASP A 429 -12.66 12.81 -13.74
C ASP A 429 -13.10 14.06 -14.52
N GLN A 430 -12.46 14.32 -15.67
CA GLN A 430 -12.81 15.41 -16.59
C GLN A 430 -14.28 15.41 -17.03
N SER A 431 -14.92 14.23 -17.10
CA SER A 431 -16.36 14.10 -17.41
C SER A 431 -17.29 14.36 -16.21
N TRP A 432 -16.78 14.92 -15.11
CA TRP A 432 -17.50 15.12 -13.84
C TRP A 432 -18.03 13.83 -13.19
N ASN A 433 -17.41 12.70 -13.51
CA ASN A 433 -17.65 11.45 -12.80
C ASN A 433 -16.91 11.50 -11.46
N VAL A 434 -17.64 11.30 -10.36
CA VAL A 434 -17.13 11.30 -9.00
C VAL A 434 -17.19 9.89 -8.44
N ARG A 435 -16.06 9.37 -7.94
CA ARG A 435 -16.03 8.13 -7.16
C ARG A 435 -15.65 8.46 -5.73
N LEU A 436 -16.40 7.92 -4.79
CA LEU A 436 -16.14 8.02 -3.36
C LEU A 436 -15.93 6.61 -2.82
N LEU A 437 -14.90 6.45 -1.99
CA LEU A 437 -14.61 5.21 -1.29
C LEU A 437 -14.33 5.53 0.18
N TRP A 438 -15.13 4.98 1.08
CA TRP A 438 -14.87 5.02 2.51
C TRP A 438 -14.39 3.64 2.95
N GLU A 439 -13.23 3.57 3.58
CA GLU A 439 -12.76 2.34 4.24
C GLU A 439 -12.56 2.64 5.73
N GLY A 440 -13.02 1.75 6.60
CA GLY A 440 -12.96 1.98 8.03
C GLY A 440 -13.09 0.69 8.82
N ARG A 441 -12.63 0.75 10.07
CA ARG A 441 -12.81 -0.34 11.03
C ARG A 441 -14.11 -0.14 11.82
N VAL A 442 -14.88 -1.22 11.96
CA VAL A 442 -16.07 -1.28 12.80
C VAL A 442 -15.95 -2.51 13.70
N LYS A 443 -15.51 -2.32 14.95
CA LYS A 443 -15.14 -3.41 15.87
C LYS A 443 -14.04 -4.30 15.26
N GLU A 444 -14.34 -5.56 14.99
CA GLU A 444 -13.44 -6.53 14.34
C GLU A 444 -13.67 -6.62 12.82
N LEU A 445 -14.57 -5.81 12.26
CA LEU A 445 -14.88 -5.80 10.84
C LEU A 445 -14.11 -4.69 10.14
N LEU A 446 -13.60 -4.98 8.94
CA LEU A 446 -13.06 -4.00 8.02
C LEU A 446 -14.10 -3.76 6.94
N VAL A 447 -14.60 -2.52 6.85
CA VAL A 447 -15.69 -2.17 5.94
C VAL A 447 -15.15 -1.23 4.86
N SER A 448 -15.53 -1.50 3.62
CA SER A 448 -15.23 -0.68 2.45
C SER A 448 -16.54 -0.37 1.73
N ALA A 449 -16.97 0.89 1.72
CA ALA A 449 -18.20 1.35 1.10
C ALA A 449 -17.86 2.30 -0.05
N GLY A 450 -18.37 2.02 -1.25
CA GLY A 450 -18.07 2.78 -2.46
C GLY A 450 -19.32 3.29 -3.14
N VAL A 451 -19.23 4.47 -3.74
CA VAL A 451 -20.25 5.03 -4.63
C VAL A 451 -19.62 5.69 -5.84
N GLY A 452 -20.18 5.43 -7.01
CA GLY A 452 -19.92 6.16 -8.26
C GLY A 452 -21.11 7.05 -8.62
N LEU A 453 -20.84 8.33 -8.86
CA LEU A 453 -21.80 9.34 -9.31
C LEU A 453 -21.29 9.92 -10.64
N GLY A 454 -22.18 10.20 -11.58
CA GLY A 454 -21.73 10.77 -12.85
C GLY A 454 -22.86 11.21 -13.77
N PRO A 455 -22.67 12.27 -14.57
CA PRO A 455 -23.65 12.70 -15.55
C PRO A 455 -23.79 11.74 -16.73
N SER A 456 -22.87 10.79 -16.93
CA SER A 456 -22.85 9.84 -18.05
C SER A 456 -23.87 8.70 -17.96
N SER A 457 -25.02 8.93 -17.32
CA SER A 457 -26.20 8.05 -17.40
C SER A 457 -27.19 8.59 -18.44
N PHE A 458 -26.71 8.82 -19.67
CA PHE A 458 -27.55 9.17 -20.82
C PHE A 458 -27.17 8.33 -22.05
N ALA A 459 -26.80 7.05 -21.89
CA ALA A 459 -26.87 6.09 -22.99
C ALA A 459 -26.80 4.64 -22.47
N SER A 460 -27.80 3.85 -22.89
CA SER A 460 -27.77 2.39 -23.06
C SER A 460 -27.49 1.50 -21.84
N SER A 461 -28.47 1.38 -20.96
CA SER A 461 -28.71 0.14 -20.19
C SER A 461 -30.09 -0.44 -20.52
N LEU A 462 -30.39 -0.65 -21.80
CA LEU A 462 -31.62 -1.36 -22.23
C LEU A 462 -31.57 -1.89 -23.68
N SER A 463 -30.41 -2.35 -24.18
CA SER A 463 -30.32 -2.97 -25.52
C SER A 463 -29.64 -4.34 -25.51
N SER A 464 -29.83 -5.14 -24.45
CA SER A 464 -29.41 -6.54 -24.45
C SER A 464 -30.45 -7.47 -23.82
N LEU A 465 -31.74 -7.32 -24.18
CA LEU A 465 -32.73 -8.38 -24.02
C LEU A 465 -34.01 -8.11 -24.84
N SER A 466 -34.00 -8.45 -26.14
CA SER A 466 -35.21 -8.90 -26.85
C SER A 466 -34.81 -9.51 -28.20
N SER A 467 -34.75 -10.84 -28.21
CA SER A 467 -34.72 -11.68 -29.40
C SER A 467 -36.07 -11.72 -30.11
N LEU A 468 -36.03 -11.91 -31.45
CA LEU A 468 -37.01 -12.61 -32.29
C LEU A 468 -38.51 -12.18 -32.24
N SER A 469 -39.00 -11.92 -33.45
CA SER A 469 -40.36 -12.13 -34.00
C SER A 469 -41.32 -10.95 -34.11
N ALA A 470 -42.01 -11.00 -35.26
CA ALA A 470 -43.29 -10.39 -35.64
C ALA A 470 -43.31 -8.99 -36.29
N ALA A 471 -43.80 -9.05 -37.53
CA ALA A 471 -44.19 -8.00 -38.44
C ALA A 471 -45.18 -6.97 -37.87
N GLY A 472 -45.03 -5.73 -38.36
CA GLY A 472 -46.10 -4.85 -38.82
C GLY A 472 -47.29 -4.57 -37.89
N ALA A 473 -47.22 -3.47 -37.14
CA ALA A 473 -48.41 -2.68 -36.79
C ALA A 473 -48.03 -1.23 -36.42
N GLN A 474 -48.95 -0.33 -36.74
CA GLN A 474 -48.83 1.12 -36.79
C GLN A 474 -48.66 1.83 -35.44
N SER A 475 -48.17 3.06 -35.55
CA SER A 475 -48.09 4.11 -34.54
C SER A 475 -49.41 4.36 -33.79
N SER A 476 -49.32 4.57 -32.48
CA SER A 476 -50.12 5.59 -31.77
C SER A 476 -49.43 5.98 -30.45
N GLY A 477 -49.50 7.27 -30.12
CA GLY A 477 -48.78 7.89 -29.03
C GLY A 477 -49.28 7.47 -27.64
N GLY A 478 -48.33 7.45 -26.70
CA GLY A 478 -48.57 7.29 -25.26
C GLY A 478 -47.48 8.02 -24.49
N GLY A 479 -47.90 8.90 -23.59
CA GLY A 479 -47.06 9.91 -22.94
C GLY A 479 -45.83 9.39 -22.19
N SER A 480 -44.77 10.18 -22.29
CA SER A 480 -43.58 10.11 -21.44
C SER A 480 -43.98 10.32 -19.97
N ALA A 481 -44.10 9.23 -19.22
CA ALA A 481 -44.10 9.25 -17.78
C ALA A 481 -42.65 9.35 -17.30
N GLY A 482 -42.32 10.44 -16.61
CA GLY A 482 -40.97 10.78 -16.17
C GLY A 482 -40.31 9.68 -15.33
N VAL A 483 -39.39 8.95 -15.94
CA VAL A 483 -38.42 8.13 -15.23
C VAL A 483 -37.39 9.08 -14.61
N GLY A 484 -37.36 9.16 -13.28
CA GLY A 484 -36.48 10.04 -12.53
C GLY A 484 -35.01 9.88 -12.95
N LYS A 485 -34.33 11.02 -13.15
CA LYS A 485 -32.90 11.08 -13.49
C LYS A 485 -32.09 10.50 -12.33
N SER A 486 -31.58 9.27 -12.48
CA SER A 486 -30.65 8.69 -11.50
C SER A 486 -29.21 9.06 -11.87
N TYR A 487 -28.56 9.83 -11.00
CA TYR A 487 -27.15 10.21 -11.12
C TYR A 487 -26.19 9.13 -10.58
N TRP A 488 -26.74 7.98 -10.17
CA TRP A 488 -26.00 6.90 -9.51
C TRP A 488 -25.53 5.87 -10.54
N HIS A 489 -24.22 5.64 -10.60
CA HIS A 489 -23.60 4.63 -11.47
C HIS A 489 -23.41 3.29 -10.75
N GLY A 490 -23.24 3.30 -9.43
CA GLY A 490 -23.07 2.09 -8.63
C GLY A 490 -22.86 2.40 -7.15
N PHE A 491 -23.38 1.52 -6.29
CA PHE A 491 -23.18 1.55 -4.85
C PHE A 491 -22.90 0.14 -4.36
N GLY A 492 -21.86 -0.01 -3.54
CA GLY A 492 -21.52 -1.30 -2.96
C GLY A 492 -20.85 -1.18 -1.62
N ILE A 493 -20.89 -2.29 -0.88
CA ILE A 493 -20.28 -2.44 0.43
C ILE A 493 -19.54 -3.78 0.44
N SER A 494 -18.27 -3.76 0.80
CA SER A 494 -17.50 -4.95 1.11
C SER A 494 -17.19 -4.99 2.61
N VAL A 495 -17.51 -6.09 3.26
CA VAL A 495 -17.18 -6.33 4.68
C VAL A 495 -16.18 -7.46 4.73
N LEU A 496 -15.04 -7.24 5.38
CA LEU A 496 -14.01 -8.24 5.61
C LEU A 496 -13.90 -8.56 7.09
N TYR A 497 -13.89 -9.85 7.40
CA TYR A 497 -13.64 -10.39 8.72
C TYR A 497 -12.53 -11.43 8.64
N SER A 498 -11.58 -11.37 9.57
CA SER A 498 -10.45 -12.30 9.67
C SER A 498 -10.11 -12.59 11.11
N SER A 499 -10.09 -13.87 11.49
CA SER A 499 -9.91 -14.36 12.88
C SER A 499 -8.65 -15.18 13.10
#